data_AF-A0A537H2F1-F1
#
_entry.id   AF-A0A537H2F1-F1
#
_cell.length_a   1.000
_cell.length_b   1.000
_cell.length_c   1.000
_cell.angle_alpha   90.00
_cell.angle_beta   90.00
_cell.angle_gamma   90.00
#
_symmetry.space_group_name_H-M   'P 1'
#
loop_
_entity.id
_entity.type
_entity.pdbx_description
1 polymer ?
#
loop_
_entity_poly.entity_id
_entity_poly.type
_entity_poly.pdbx_seq_one_letter_code
_entity_poly.pdbx_strand_id
1 'polypeptide(L)'
;MLTSPRSSLSIGVDSCKMQESMENPSIPFKRGKVKDVYDLGHDQLLFIFTDRVSAYDVVLPSTIPRKGEVLCKLAAFWFDYLKVPHHMLRVEDTNRMVVRRLKMIPVEAVVRGYLYGSLYERLKKGQISLPVEPVLAARLPEPYFDPTTKSDVKDEPVSLEQIEEEGWLDGAQLGEVRKRTVEIYKRMSERAEGAGFILADLKLEFG
;
A
#
# COMPACT_ATOMS: atom_id res chain seq x y z
N MET A 1 -9.04 79.56 10.58
CA MET A 1 -8.61 79.06 11.90
C MET A 1 -9.27 77.70 12.06
N LEU A 2 -8.62 76.55 12.22
CA LEU A 2 -7.25 76.15 12.56
C LEU A 2 -6.99 74.76 11.90
N THR A 3 -5.84 74.65 11.22
CA THR A 3 -4.84 73.54 11.21
C THR A 3 -5.22 72.06 10.99
N SER A 4 -4.52 71.46 10.01
CA SER A 4 -4.45 70.05 9.57
C SER A 4 -3.75 69.08 10.58
N PRO A 5 -3.61 67.75 10.34
CA PRO A 5 -2.73 67.21 9.29
C PRO A 5 -3.21 65.97 8.52
N ARG A 6 -2.58 65.80 7.35
CA ARG A 6 -2.55 64.60 6.49
C ARG A 6 -1.79 63.45 7.15
N SER A 7 -2.18 62.21 6.86
CA SER A 7 -1.31 61.01 6.85
C SER A 7 -1.92 60.00 5.88
N SER A 8 -1.43 59.89 4.64
CA SER A 8 -0.34 58.99 4.17
C SER A 8 -0.76 57.51 4.05
N LEU A 9 -0.91 57.10 2.79
CA LEU A 9 -0.54 55.80 2.18
C LEU A 9 -0.07 54.68 3.12
N SER A 10 -0.65 53.48 2.97
CA SER A 10 0.06 52.34 2.37
C SER A 10 -0.82 51.10 2.18
N ILE A 11 -0.46 50.36 1.14
CA ILE A 11 -1.00 49.10 0.64
C ILE A 11 -0.71 47.97 1.65
N GLY A 12 -1.65 47.05 1.82
CA GLY A 12 -1.46 45.79 2.53
C GLY A 12 -2.20 44.66 1.84
N VAL A 13 -1.64 44.21 0.70
CA VAL A 13 -1.84 42.86 0.18
C VAL A 13 -1.17 41.86 1.12
N ASP A 14 -1.63 40.61 1.04
CA ASP A 14 -0.98 39.40 1.55
C ASP A 14 -1.23 39.02 3.02
N SER A 15 -2.18 38.11 3.18
CA SER A 15 -1.98 36.97 4.10
C SER A 15 -2.28 35.67 3.35
N CYS A 16 -1.53 35.43 2.28
CA CYS A 16 -1.26 34.08 1.82
C CYS A 16 -0.52 33.39 2.97
N LYS A 17 -1.23 32.56 3.74
CA LYS A 17 -0.61 31.69 4.74
C LYS A 17 0.38 30.80 3.99
N MET A 18 1.66 31.12 4.10
CA MET A 18 2.74 30.21 3.75
C MET A 18 2.50 28.91 4.51
N GLN A 19 2.18 27.84 3.77
CA GLN A 19 2.42 26.50 4.28
C GLN A 19 3.92 26.40 4.51
N GLU A 20 4.34 26.40 5.77
CA GLU A 20 5.67 25.95 6.12
C GLU A 20 5.80 24.52 5.59
N SER A 21 6.56 24.38 4.50
CA SER A 21 6.98 23.07 4.04
C SER A 21 7.84 22.48 5.15
N MET A 22 7.32 21.50 5.89
CA MET A 22 8.14 20.72 6.80
C MET A 22 9.30 20.15 5.97
N GLU A 23 10.51 20.65 6.22
CA GLU A 23 11.73 20.09 5.66
C GLU A 23 11.80 18.63 6.11
N ASN A 24 11.90 17.72 5.15
CA ASN A 24 12.05 16.31 5.46
C ASN A 24 13.33 16.11 6.28
N PRO A 25 13.36 15.15 7.21
CA PRO A 25 14.62 14.66 7.76
C PRO A 25 15.56 14.34 6.59
N SER A 26 16.83 14.74 6.69
CA SER A 26 17.78 14.60 5.57
C SER A 26 18.06 13.14 5.18
N ILE A 27 17.78 12.18 6.08
CA ILE A 27 18.02 10.75 5.88
C ILE A 27 16.71 9.97 6.10
N PRO A 28 16.31 9.09 5.15
CA PRO A 28 15.13 8.25 5.33
C PRO A 28 15.34 7.21 6.43
N PHE A 29 14.32 6.99 7.26
CA PHE A 29 14.25 5.88 8.23
C PHE A 29 14.33 4.52 7.53
N LYS A 30 13.65 4.36 6.39
CA LYS A 30 13.75 3.17 5.53
C LYS A 30 13.66 3.56 4.07
N ARG A 31 14.64 3.13 3.27
CA ARG A 31 14.60 3.22 1.81
C ARG A 31 14.17 1.88 1.23
N GLY A 32 12.92 1.79 0.81
CA GLY A 32 12.42 0.66 0.04
C GLY A 32 12.73 0.80 -1.46
N LYS A 33 12.48 -0.27 -2.21
CA LYS A 33 12.66 -0.32 -3.67
C LYS A 33 11.98 0.87 -4.38
N VAL A 34 10.74 1.18 -3.98
CA VAL A 34 9.89 2.19 -4.64
C VAL A 34 9.35 3.31 -3.73
N LYS A 35 9.60 3.24 -2.41
CA LYS A 35 9.13 4.21 -1.42
C LYS A 35 10.26 4.57 -0.46
N ASP A 36 10.38 5.85 -0.14
CA ASP A 36 11.23 6.33 0.95
C ASP A 36 10.34 6.64 2.16
N VAL A 37 10.73 6.16 3.34
CA VAL A 37 9.99 6.30 4.59
C VAL A 37 10.80 7.16 5.55
N TYR A 38 10.18 8.22 6.07
CA TYR A 38 10.78 9.12 7.06
C TYR A 38 10.02 9.02 8.37
N ASP A 39 10.74 9.07 9.48
CA ASP A 39 10.16 9.11 10.81
C ASP A 39 9.81 10.56 11.16
N LEU A 40 8.54 10.85 11.45
CA LEU A 40 8.09 12.17 11.88
C LEU A 40 7.97 12.26 13.42
N GLY A 41 8.29 11.18 14.14
CA GLY A 41 7.98 11.05 15.57
C GLY A 41 6.49 10.88 15.83
N HIS A 42 6.12 10.81 17.10
CA HIS A 42 4.72 10.75 17.55
C HIS A 42 3.87 9.65 16.85
N ASP A 43 4.45 8.47 16.64
CA ASP A 43 3.84 7.36 15.92
C ASP A 43 3.36 7.71 14.49
N GLN A 44 4.03 8.65 13.82
CA GLN A 44 3.78 9.02 12.43
C GLN A 44 4.98 8.74 11.54
N LEU A 45 4.69 8.28 10.34
CA LEU A 45 5.64 8.07 9.26
C LEU A 45 5.21 8.90 8.05
N LEU A 46 6.18 9.48 7.35
CA LEU A 46 5.97 10.05 6.03
C LEU A 46 6.41 9.05 4.96
N PHE A 47 5.49 8.68 4.09
CA PHE A 47 5.76 7.89 2.90
C PHE A 47 5.90 8.81 1.69
N ILE A 48 7.08 8.79 1.07
CA ILE A 48 7.34 9.41 -0.22
C ILE A 48 7.29 8.32 -1.30
N PHE A 49 6.26 8.39 -2.15
CA PHE A 49 6.11 7.51 -3.29
C PHE A 49 7.03 8.00 -4.41
N THR A 50 8.02 7.19 -4.77
CA THR A 50 9.06 7.60 -5.73
C THR A 50 8.74 7.11 -7.14
N ASP A 51 9.39 7.72 -8.12
CA ASP A 51 9.30 7.31 -9.53
C ASP A 51 10.18 6.09 -9.86
N ARG A 52 10.89 5.53 -8.88
CA ARG A 52 11.68 4.31 -9.02
C ARG A 52 10.79 3.11 -9.32
N VAL A 53 11.28 2.22 -10.19
CA VAL A 53 10.61 0.96 -10.55
C VAL A 53 11.54 -0.18 -10.18
N SER A 54 10.96 -1.31 -9.79
CA SER A 54 11.70 -2.55 -9.60
C SER A 54 11.06 -3.68 -10.37
N ALA A 55 11.89 -4.57 -10.90
CA ALA A 55 11.49 -5.83 -11.51
C ALA A 55 12.46 -6.92 -11.05
N TYR A 56 11.94 -8.12 -10.74
CA TYR A 56 12.75 -9.24 -10.22
C TYR A 56 13.66 -8.82 -9.06
N ASP A 57 13.10 -8.07 -8.11
CA ASP A 57 13.79 -7.57 -6.91
C ASP A 57 14.95 -6.59 -7.13
N VAL A 58 15.18 -6.16 -8.37
CA VAL A 58 16.19 -5.16 -8.73
C VAL A 58 15.52 -3.83 -9.04
N VAL A 59 16.03 -2.74 -8.46
CA VAL A 59 15.62 -1.37 -8.82
C VAL A 59 16.24 -1.03 -10.17
N LEU A 60 15.41 -0.63 -11.13
CA LEU A 60 15.84 -0.28 -12.47
C LEU A 60 16.60 1.07 -12.46
N PRO A 61 17.57 1.27 -13.36
CA PRO A 61 18.32 2.52 -13.43
C PRO A 61 17.46 3.69 -13.93
N SER A 62 16.41 3.40 -14.70
CA SER A 62 15.44 4.38 -15.19
C SER A 62 14.23 4.51 -14.25
N THR A 63 13.66 5.71 -14.23
CA THR A 63 12.40 6.01 -13.53
C THR A 63 11.23 6.09 -14.50
N ILE A 64 10.01 6.00 -13.98
CA ILE A 64 8.79 6.33 -14.73
C ILE A 64 8.26 7.67 -14.19
N PRO A 65 8.31 8.76 -14.98
CA PRO A 65 7.85 10.07 -14.53
C PRO A 65 6.43 10.03 -13.97
N ARG A 66 6.23 10.68 -12.83
CA ARG A 66 4.93 10.81 -12.13
C ARG A 66 4.32 9.51 -11.61
N LYS A 67 5.05 8.39 -11.66
CA LYS A 67 4.57 7.12 -11.09
C LYS A 67 4.29 7.26 -9.59
N GLY A 68 5.14 7.95 -8.84
CA GLY A 68 4.96 8.21 -7.42
C GLY A 68 3.65 8.95 -7.12
N GLU A 69 3.35 9.98 -7.90
CA GLU A 69 2.09 10.75 -7.82
C GLU A 69 0.87 9.83 -8.05
N VAL A 70 0.89 9.06 -9.14
CA VAL A 70 -0.22 8.15 -9.49
C VAL A 70 -0.44 7.11 -8.39
N LEU A 71 0.63 6.51 -7.87
CA LEU A 71 0.52 5.48 -6.83
C LEU A 71 0.06 6.03 -5.48
N CYS A 72 0.47 7.26 -5.12
CA CYS A 72 -0.02 7.92 -3.91
C CYS A 72 -1.53 8.20 -4.01
N LYS A 73 -1.99 8.73 -5.14
CA LYS A 73 -3.42 8.96 -5.40
C LYS A 73 -4.23 7.65 -5.43
N LEU A 74 -3.68 6.60 -6.04
CA LEU A 74 -4.34 5.29 -6.09
C LEU A 74 -4.47 4.67 -4.69
N ALA A 75 -3.43 4.78 -3.85
CA ALA A 75 -3.48 4.33 -2.46
C ALA A 75 -4.55 5.10 -1.67
N ALA A 76 -4.56 6.44 -1.77
CA ALA A 76 -5.56 7.28 -1.11
C ALA A 76 -6.99 6.95 -1.56
N PHE A 77 -7.20 6.74 -2.85
CA PHE A 77 -8.47 6.28 -3.41
C PHE A 77 -8.94 4.97 -2.77
N TRP A 78 -8.07 3.97 -2.67
CA TRP A 78 -8.47 2.69 -2.07
C TRP A 78 -8.76 2.79 -0.58
N PHE A 79 -8.01 3.60 0.17
CA PHE A 79 -8.32 3.83 1.58
C PHE A 79 -9.71 4.47 1.77
N ASP A 80 -10.03 5.51 0.99
CA ASP A 80 -11.34 6.19 1.04
C ASP A 80 -12.50 5.29 0.54
N TYR A 81 -12.27 4.51 -0.51
CA TYR A 81 -13.28 3.60 -1.06
C TYR A 81 -13.59 2.44 -0.11
N LEU A 82 -12.56 1.84 0.48
CA LEU A 82 -12.71 0.64 1.30
C LEU A 82 -13.28 0.96 2.70
N LYS A 83 -12.94 2.12 3.27
CA LYS A 83 -13.39 2.53 4.63
C LYS A 83 -13.17 1.46 5.70
N VAL A 84 -12.09 0.69 5.54
CA VAL A 84 -11.61 -0.27 6.55
C VAL A 84 -10.58 0.44 7.44
N PRO A 85 -10.37 0.02 8.70
CA PRO A 85 -9.28 0.56 9.50
C PRO A 85 -7.95 0.50 8.72
N HIS A 86 -7.27 1.64 8.62
CA HIS A 86 -6.04 1.78 7.84
C HIS A 86 -5.10 2.79 8.49
N HIS A 87 -3.83 2.77 8.06
CA HIS A 87 -2.83 3.67 8.63
C HIS A 87 -2.80 5.08 8.04
N MET A 88 -3.46 5.34 6.90
CA MET A 88 -3.41 6.68 6.28
C MET A 88 -4.06 7.72 7.19
N LEU A 89 -3.30 8.77 7.53
CA LEU A 89 -3.78 9.92 8.30
C LEU A 89 -4.16 11.08 7.38
N ARG A 90 -3.28 11.41 6.42
CA ARG A 90 -3.52 12.46 5.42
C ARG A 90 -2.60 12.29 4.21
N VAL A 91 -3.03 12.84 3.07
CA VAL A 91 -2.18 13.10 1.91
C VAL A 91 -1.64 14.52 2.06
N GLU A 92 -0.32 14.66 2.12
CA GLU A 92 0.36 15.94 2.39
C GLU A 92 0.75 16.65 1.09
N ASP A 93 1.01 15.88 0.03
CA ASP A 93 1.34 16.37 -1.31
C ASP A 93 1.00 15.29 -2.36
N THR A 94 1.17 15.61 -3.63
CA THR A 94 0.93 14.75 -4.81
C THR A 94 1.51 13.34 -4.69
N ASN A 95 2.68 13.17 -4.08
CA ASN A 95 3.32 11.87 -3.85
C ASN A 95 3.70 11.61 -2.37
N ARG A 96 3.11 12.36 -1.43
CA ARG A 96 3.46 12.31 0.00
C ARG A 96 2.25 11.96 0.84
N MET A 97 2.37 10.92 1.65
CA MET A 97 1.31 10.45 2.53
C MET A 97 1.83 10.28 3.95
N VAL A 98 1.16 10.89 4.92
CA VAL A 98 1.45 10.66 6.33
C VAL A 98 0.57 9.54 6.85
N VAL A 99 1.21 8.57 7.49
CA VAL A 99 0.57 7.36 7.99
C VAL A 99 0.91 7.15 9.46
N ARG A 100 0.05 6.45 10.19
CA ARG A 100 0.33 5.95 11.53
C ARG A 100 1.36 4.82 11.46
N ARG A 101 2.34 4.84 12.35
CA ARG A 101 3.25 3.72 12.58
C ARG A 101 2.47 2.57 13.21
N LEU A 102 2.58 1.39 12.63
CA LEU A 102 1.91 0.16 13.10
C LEU A 102 2.94 -0.89 13.52
N LYS A 103 2.52 -1.83 14.37
CA LYS A 103 3.32 -3.02 14.70
C LYS A 103 2.97 -4.10 13.67
N MET A 104 3.72 -4.12 12.57
CA MET A 104 3.44 -4.99 11.45
C MET A 104 3.46 -6.48 11.84
N ILE A 105 2.45 -7.21 11.36
CA ILE A 105 2.42 -8.67 11.36
C ILE A 105 3.38 -9.16 10.26
N PRO A 106 4.26 -10.15 10.53
CA PRO A 106 5.26 -10.63 9.57
C PRO A 106 4.68 -11.58 8.50
N VAL A 107 3.44 -11.35 8.08
CA VAL A 107 2.71 -12.14 7.09
C VAL A 107 2.23 -11.22 5.99
N GLU A 108 2.48 -11.60 4.74
CA GLU A 108 1.88 -10.97 3.59
C GLU A 108 0.58 -11.70 3.25
N ALA A 109 -0.53 -11.00 3.43
CA ALA A 109 -1.86 -11.56 3.22
C ALA A 109 -2.22 -11.44 1.73
N VAL A 110 -1.86 -12.47 0.96
CA VAL A 110 -2.15 -12.54 -0.47
C VAL A 110 -3.49 -13.26 -0.70
N VAL A 111 -4.34 -12.68 -1.55
CA VAL A 111 -5.52 -13.33 -2.09
C VAL A 111 -5.43 -13.34 -3.60
N ARG A 112 -5.74 -14.49 -4.20
CA ARG A 112 -5.73 -14.70 -5.66
C ARG A 112 -7.14 -14.99 -6.13
N GLY A 113 -7.55 -14.37 -7.23
CA GLY A 113 -8.78 -14.76 -7.94
C GLY A 113 -8.52 -15.41 -9.29
N TYR A 114 -7.27 -15.44 -9.74
CA TYR A 114 -6.87 -15.99 -11.04
C TYR A 114 -5.57 -16.79 -10.93
N LEU A 115 -5.40 -17.79 -11.79
CA LEU A 115 -4.20 -18.63 -11.86
C LEU A 115 -3.06 -17.89 -12.56
N TYR A 116 -2.21 -17.23 -11.76
CA TYR A 116 -0.97 -16.61 -12.22
C TYR A 116 0.21 -16.94 -11.30
N GLY A 117 1.41 -16.70 -11.82
CA GLY A 117 2.65 -16.72 -11.06
C GLY A 117 2.88 -18.03 -10.30
N SER A 118 3.32 -17.92 -9.04
CA SER A 118 3.67 -19.07 -8.22
C SER A 118 2.48 -19.99 -7.88
N LEU A 119 1.24 -19.52 -7.95
CA LEU A 119 0.07 -20.38 -7.75
C LEU A 119 -0.12 -21.35 -8.93
N TYR A 120 -0.07 -20.83 -10.15
CA TYR A 120 -0.18 -21.64 -11.37
C TYR A 120 0.93 -22.70 -11.43
N GLU A 121 2.18 -22.32 -11.14
CA GLU A 121 3.30 -23.26 -11.14
C GLU A 121 3.17 -24.37 -10.09
N ARG A 122 2.70 -24.05 -8.87
CA ARG A 122 2.46 -25.05 -7.82
C ARG A 122 1.33 -26.01 -8.20
N LEU A 123 0.23 -25.49 -8.77
CA LEU A 123 -0.91 -26.31 -9.20
C LEU A 123 -0.50 -27.26 -10.33
N LYS A 124 0.20 -26.74 -11.35
CA LYS A 124 0.70 -27.53 -12.48
C LYS A 124 1.64 -28.66 -12.04
N LYS A 125 2.45 -28.43 -11.00
CA LYS A 125 3.36 -29.43 -10.42
C LYS A 125 2.67 -30.41 -9.45
N GLY A 126 1.38 -30.24 -9.18
CA GLY A 126 0.65 -31.06 -8.20
C GLY A 126 1.03 -30.80 -6.75
N GLN A 127 1.68 -29.67 -6.44
CA GLN A 127 2.07 -29.29 -5.07
C GLN A 127 0.90 -28.71 -4.27
N ILE A 128 -0.13 -28.22 -4.97
CA ILE A 128 -1.40 -27.78 -4.43
C ILE A 128 -2.52 -28.35 -5.29
N SER A 129 -3.68 -28.59 -4.69
CA SER A 129 -4.90 -28.97 -5.38
C SER A 129 -5.96 -27.88 -5.21
N LEU A 130 -6.49 -27.39 -6.33
CA LEU A 130 -7.57 -26.43 -6.38
C LEU A 130 -8.66 -26.94 -7.35
N PRO A 131 -9.94 -26.56 -7.16
CA PRO A 131 -11.05 -26.99 -8.03
C PRO A 131 -11.06 -26.23 -9.36
N VAL A 132 -9.94 -26.21 -10.07
CA VAL A 132 -9.75 -25.51 -11.34
C VAL A 132 -8.69 -26.24 -12.16
N GLU A 133 -8.89 -26.33 -13.46
CA GLU A 133 -7.87 -26.86 -14.36
C GLU A 133 -6.65 -25.92 -14.39
N PRO A 134 -5.41 -26.44 -14.55
CA PRO A 134 -4.19 -25.65 -14.60
C PRO A 134 -4.05 -24.94 -15.96
N VAL A 135 -5.01 -24.07 -16.28
CA VAL A 135 -5.00 -23.17 -17.43
C VAL A 135 -4.50 -21.81 -16.95
N LEU A 136 -3.42 -21.31 -17.57
CA LEU A 136 -2.86 -20.00 -17.21
C LEU A 136 -3.93 -18.92 -17.37
N ALA A 137 -3.99 -18.00 -16.40
CA ALA A 137 -4.98 -16.93 -16.32
C ALA A 137 -6.44 -17.37 -16.06
N ALA A 138 -6.71 -18.65 -15.78
CA ALA A 138 -8.07 -19.08 -15.45
C ALA A 138 -8.56 -18.43 -14.14
N ARG A 139 -9.84 -18.03 -14.14
CA ARG A 139 -10.52 -17.53 -12.95
C ARG A 139 -10.73 -18.67 -11.95
N LEU A 140 -10.41 -18.42 -10.68
CA LEU A 140 -10.71 -19.34 -9.59
C LEU A 140 -12.20 -19.31 -9.25
N PRO A 141 -12.81 -20.45 -8.87
CA PRO A 141 -14.21 -20.47 -8.42
C PRO A 141 -14.46 -19.56 -7.21
N GLU A 142 -13.49 -19.51 -6.30
CA GLU A 142 -13.50 -18.61 -5.14
C GLU A 142 -12.12 -17.98 -4.93
N PRO A 143 -12.04 -16.76 -4.33
CA PRO A 143 -10.76 -16.17 -3.97
C PRO A 143 -9.97 -17.07 -3.02
N TYR A 144 -8.73 -17.38 -3.39
CA TYR A 144 -7.84 -18.25 -2.63
C TYR A 144 -6.87 -17.42 -1.78
N PHE A 145 -6.88 -17.64 -0.46
CA PHE A 145 -5.93 -17.03 0.47
C PHE A 145 -4.62 -17.81 0.45
N ASP A 146 -3.53 -17.14 0.10
CA ASP A 146 -2.22 -17.75 -0.20
C ASP A 146 -1.08 -16.97 0.48
N PRO A 147 -1.04 -16.94 1.82
CA PRO A 147 -0.12 -16.08 2.53
C PRO A 147 1.34 -16.39 2.20
N THR A 148 2.18 -15.36 2.22
CA THR A 148 3.62 -15.48 2.04
C THR A 148 4.37 -14.88 3.23
N THR A 149 5.57 -15.37 3.49
CA THR A 149 6.47 -14.73 4.45
C THR A 149 7.00 -13.41 3.87
N LYS A 150 7.31 -12.47 4.76
CA LYS A 150 8.00 -11.23 4.38
C LYS A 150 9.51 -11.47 4.37
N SER A 151 10.12 -11.61 3.20
CA SER A 151 11.56 -11.86 3.05
C SER A 151 12.22 -10.76 2.21
N ASP A 152 13.42 -10.34 2.61
CA ASP A 152 14.19 -9.36 1.83
C ASP A 152 14.75 -9.94 0.52
N VAL A 153 14.79 -11.28 0.40
CA VAL A 153 15.34 -11.99 -0.75
C VAL A 153 14.24 -12.48 -1.70
N LYS A 154 13.23 -13.18 -1.18
CA LYS A 154 12.11 -13.70 -1.98
C LYS A 154 10.95 -14.12 -1.08
N ASP A 155 9.75 -13.63 -1.39
CA ASP A 155 8.52 -14.04 -0.70
C ASP A 155 8.23 -15.53 -0.98
N GLU A 156 8.15 -16.35 0.07
CA GLU A 156 7.85 -17.77 -0.01
C GLU A 156 6.45 -18.06 0.54
N PRO A 157 5.66 -18.95 -0.09
CA PRO A 157 4.39 -19.40 0.47
C PRO A 157 4.59 -19.97 1.87
N VAL A 158 3.74 -19.54 2.81
CA VAL A 158 3.73 -20.04 4.19
C VAL A 158 2.42 -20.78 4.45
N SER A 159 2.48 -21.91 5.15
CA SER A 159 1.26 -22.62 5.54
C SER A 159 0.60 -21.93 6.74
N LEU A 160 -0.69 -22.20 6.97
CA LEU A 160 -1.41 -21.62 8.11
C LEU A 160 -0.86 -22.16 9.43
N GLU A 161 -0.49 -23.43 9.44
CA GLU A 161 0.12 -24.12 10.57
C GLU A 161 1.47 -23.48 10.92
N GLN A 162 2.29 -23.19 9.91
CA GLN A 162 3.58 -22.53 10.13
C GLN A 162 3.42 -21.11 10.72
N ILE A 163 2.40 -20.35 10.32
CA ILE A 163 2.12 -19.02 10.92
C ILE A 163 1.82 -19.15 12.42
N GLU A 164 1.06 -20.18 12.82
CA GLU A 164 0.69 -20.43 14.21
C GLU A 164 1.88 -20.97 15.03
N GLU A 165 2.65 -21.91 14.46
CA GLU A 165 3.84 -22.49 15.10
C GLU A 165 4.92 -21.43 15.39
N GLU A 166 5.13 -20.49 14.46
CA GLU A 166 6.05 -19.37 14.62
C GLU A 166 5.52 -18.28 15.57
N GLY A 167 4.27 -18.41 16.04
CA GLY A 167 3.64 -17.47 16.96
C GLY A 167 3.38 -16.08 16.37
N TRP A 168 3.29 -15.97 15.03
CA TRP A 168 3.04 -14.70 14.36
C TRP A 168 1.58 -14.25 14.50
N LEU A 169 0.66 -15.21 14.43
CA LEU A 169 -0.77 -15.04 14.67
C LEU A 169 -1.32 -16.29 15.34
N ASP A 170 -2.23 -16.11 16.30
CA ASP A 170 -3.08 -17.22 16.75
C ASP A 170 -4.19 -17.52 15.73
N GLY A 171 -4.87 -18.67 15.87
CA GLY A 171 -5.90 -19.08 14.91
C GLY A 171 -7.08 -18.12 14.78
N ALA A 172 -7.41 -17.36 15.84
CA ALA A 172 -8.48 -16.35 15.78
C ALA A 172 -8.01 -15.12 14.98
N GLN A 173 -6.78 -14.66 15.22
CA GLN A 173 -6.15 -13.56 14.49
C GLN A 173 -5.95 -13.92 13.01
N LEU A 174 -5.47 -15.13 12.71
CA LEU A 174 -5.28 -15.62 11.36
C LEU A 174 -6.62 -15.74 10.61
N GLY A 175 -7.66 -16.23 11.30
CA GLY A 175 -9.02 -16.26 10.78
C GLY A 175 -9.54 -14.88 10.39
N GLU A 176 -9.32 -13.87 11.24
CA GLU A 176 -9.73 -12.49 10.97
C GLU A 176 -8.92 -11.87 9.82
N VAL A 177 -7.60 -12.05 9.77
CA VAL A 177 -6.74 -11.59 8.66
C VAL A 177 -7.21 -12.20 7.35
N ARG A 178 -7.44 -13.53 7.30
CA ARG A 178 -7.95 -14.21 6.11
C ARG A 178 -9.29 -13.63 5.67
N LYS A 179 -10.26 -13.55 6.58
CA LYS A 179 -11.60 -13.03 6.32
C LYS A 179 -11.55 -11.60 5.76
N ARG A 180 -10.79 -10.73 6.40
CA ARG A 180 -10.66 -9.32 6.03
C ARG A 180 -9.99 -9.14 4.67
N THR A 181 -8.94 -9.91 4.41
CA THR A 181 -8.21 -9.87 3.13
C THR A 181 -9.12 -10.31 1.98
N VAL A 182 -9.88 -11.40 2.16
CA VAL A 182 -10.84 -11.88 1.14
C VAL A 182 -11.97 -10.87 0.91
N GLU A 183 -12.51 -10.26 1.97
CA GLU A 183 -13.53 -9.21 1.86
C GLU A 183 -13.02 -8.00 1.07
N ILE A 184 -11.83 -7.50 1.42
CA ILE A 184 -11.19 -6.38 0.72
C ILE A 184 -10.95 -6.74 -0.75
N TYR A 185 -10.38 -7.92 -1.02
CA TYR A 185 -10.15 -8.40 -2.39
C TYR A 185 -11.44 -8.40 -3.21
N LYS A 186 -12.54 -8.94 -2.68
CA LYS A 186 -13.83 -8.99 -3.39
C LYS A 186 -14.31 -7.59 -3.76
N ARG A 187 -14.29 -6.65 -2.81
CA ARG A 187 -14.72 -5.25 -3.03
C ARG A 187 -13.83 -4.52 -4.03
N MET A 188 -12.51 -4.74 -3.98
CA MET A 188 -11.57 -4.14 -4.94
C MET A 188 -11.73 -4.74 -6.33
N SER A 189 -11.92 -6.07 -6.41
CA SER A 189 -12.08 -6.81 -7.66
C SER A 189 -13.37 -6.38 -8.38
N GLU A 190 -14.50 -6.28 -7.67
CA GLU A 190 -15.75 -5.76 -8.21
C GLU A 190 -15.61 -4.32 -8.72
N ARG A 191 -14.92 -3.45 -7.95
CA ARG A 191 -14.66 -2.07 -8.36
C ARG A 191 -13.80 -1.98 -9.61
N ALA A 192 -12.79 -2.84 -9.73
CA ALA A 192 -11.91 -2.92 -10.88
C ALA A 192 -12.65 -3.45 -12.12
N GLU A 193 -13.46 -4.50 -11.96
CA GLU A 193 -14.26 -5.11 -13.04
C GLU A 193 -15.26 -4.09 -13.61
N GLY A 194 -15.94 -3.32 -12.74
CA GLY A 194 -16.81 -2.22 -13.16
C GLY A 194 -16.09 -1.08 -13.89
N ALA A 195 -14.76 -1.02 -13.84
CA ALA A 195 -13.92 -0.09 -14.60
C ALA A 195 -13.23 -0.72 -15.81
N GLY A 196 -13.53 -1.99 -16.13
CA GLY A 196 -12.94 -2.72 -17.27
C GLY A 196 -11.58 -3.37 -16.97
N PHE A 197 -11.22 -3.53 -15.70
CA PHE A 197 -9.96 -4.17 -15.28
C PHE A 197 -10.21 -5.48 -14.54
N ILE A 198 -9.28 -6.44 -14.68
CA ILE A 198 -9.25 -7.65 -13.87
C ILE A 198 -8.23 -7.46 -12.74
N LEU A 199 -8.66 -7.62 -11.49
CA LEU A 199 -7.76 -7.72 -10.34
C LEU A 199 -7.39 -9.18 -10.11
N ALA A 200 -6.26 -9.61 -10.69
CA ALA A 200 -5.82 -11.01 -10.67
C ALA A 200 -5.51 -11.51 -9.24
N ASP A 201 -4.80 -10.69 -8.48
CA ASP A 201 -4.44 -10.94 -7.09
C ASP A 201 -4.33 -9.60 -6.32
N LEU A 202 -4.26 -9.72 -4.99
CA LEU A 202 -4.06 -8.61 -4.07
C LEU A 202 -3.15 -9.08 -2.94
N LYS A 203 -2.19 -8.23 -2.56
CA LYS A 203 -1.33 -8.42 -1.39
C LYS A 203 -1.55 -7.29 -0.40
N LEU A 204 -1.86 -7.64 0.84
CA LEU A 204 -2.02 -6.69 1.95
C LEU A 204 -1.02 -6.99 3.07
N GLU A 205 -0.69 -5.96 3.83
CA GLU A 205 0.06 -6.08 5.09
C GLU A 205 -0.80 -5.52 6.22
N PHE A 206 -0.77 -6.17 7.39
CA PHE A 206 -1.54 -5.78 8.58
C PHE A 206 -0.60 -5.45 9.74
N GLY A 207 -1.09 -4.69 10.73
CA GLY A 207 -0.35 -4.33 11.94
C GLY A 207 -1.19 -3.56 12.94
#